data_AF-A0AA91PV15-F1
#
_entry.id   AF-A0AA91PV15-F1
#
_cell.length_a   1.000
_cell.length_b   1.000
_cell.length_c   1.000
_cell.angle_alpha   90.00
_cell.angle_beta   90.00
_cell.angle_gamma   90.00
#
_symmetry.space_group_name_H-M   'P 1'
#
loop_
_entity.id
_entity.type
_entity.pdbx_description
1 polymer ?
#
loop_
_entity_poly.entity_id
_entity_poly.type
_entity_poly.pdbx_seq_one_letter_code
_entity_poly.pdbx_strand_id
1 'polypeptide(L)'
;MSQSIVFPSYPSVTILVAYYQGLESEKLNEIKSQVLAKNPEYDFCFLSPACIVSQDQLRSSLYKAVQNMVRGTMRANTVNTEALFGLSPVNNLNEAFKRFGIDTSRSDLVVVKILTKEKNTEATQQEDNEEMIKQVDEKLQQLLGSSPVEMTDEKLFAGADLARFRKLFKLADSPENTPETYSQAAIAGALLRGM
;
A
#
# COMPACT_ATOMS: atom_id res chain seq x y z
N MET A 1 12.17 3.69 8.71
CA MET A 1 12.10 4.98 7.99
C MET A 1 11.01 4.88 6.93
N SER A 2 10.27 5.96 6.71
CA SER A 2 9.38 6.09 5.55
C SER A 2 10.20 6.14 4.26
N GLN A 3 9.65 5.63 3.16
CA GLN A 3 10.26 5.66 1.84
C GLN A 3 9.42 6.55 0.93
N SER A 4 10.08 7.46 0.21
CA SER A 4 9.44 8.26 -0.84
C SER A 4 9.69 7.64 -2.20
N ILE A 5 8.64 7.51 -2.99
CA ILE A 5 8.65 6.91 -4.33
C ILE A 5 8.09 7.94 -5.30
N VAL A 6 8.83 8.21 -6.36
CA VAL A 6 8.38 9.01 -7.50
C VAL A 6 8.57 8.16 -8.75
N PHE A 7 7.49 7.95 -9.49
CA PHE A 7 7.58 7.23 -10.76
C PHE A 7 8.03 8.18 -11.87
N PRO A 8 9.02 7.80 -12.71
CA PRO A 8 9.49 8.65 -13.81
C PRO A 8 8.38 9.10 -14.78
N SER A 9 7.39 8.24 -15.01
CA SER A 9 6.23 8.54 -15.85
C SER A 9 5.26 9.56 -15.23
N TYR A 10 5.34 9.78 -13.91
CA TYR A 10 4.42 10.61 -13.13
C TYR A 10 5.19 11.49 -12.12
N PRO A 11 6.05 12.40 -12.58
CA PRO A 11 6.96 13.17 -11.71
C PRO A 11 6.23 14.14 -10.77
N SER A 12 4.98 14.47 -11.06
CA SER A 12 4.12 15.34 -10.23
C SER A 12 3.44 14.60 -9.07
N VAL A 13 3.67 13.29 -8.93
CA VAL A 13 3.06 12.45 -7.90
C VAL A 13 4.15 11.87 -7.00
N THR A 14 4.10 12.22 -5.72
CA THR A 14 4.98 11.69 -4.68
C THR A 14 4.20 10.67 -3.86
N ILE A 15 4.77 9.49 -3.63
CA ILE A 15 4.13 8.43 -2.85
C ILE A 15 4.99 8.14 -1.63
N LEU A 16 4.40 8.19 -0.46
CA LEU A 16 5.05 7.86 0.80
C LEU A 16 4.58 6.50 1.26
N VAL A 17 5.53 5.63 1.59
CA VAL A 17 5.29 4.28 2.08
C VAL A 17 6.01 4.11 3.41
N ALA A 18 5.29 3.70 4.43
CA ALA A 18 5.83 3.43 5.75
C ALA A 18 5.38 2.05 6.23
N TYR A 19 6.30 1.30 6.83
CA TYR A 19 6.03 -0.02 7.40
C TYR A 19 6.14 0.04 8.92
N TYR A 20 5.14 -0.47 9.61
CA TYR A 20 5.06 -0.49 11.07
C TYR A 20 4.98 -1.93 11.56
N GLN A 21 5.62 -2.20 12.70
CA GLN A 21 5.61 -3.48 13.38
C GLN A 21 5.42 -3.25 14.88
N GLY A 22 4.89 -4.25 15.58
CA GLY A 22 4.64 -4.15 17.02
C GLY A 22 3.45 -3.25 17.39
N LEU A 23 2.50 -3.06 16.48
CA LEU A 23 1.26 -2.33 16.74
C LEU A 23 0.31 -3.17 17.60
N GLU A 24 -0.35 -2.51 18.55
CA GLU A 24 -1.39 -3.13 19.37
C GLU A 24 -2.68 -3.33 18.57
N SER A 25 -3.38 -4.43 18.81
CA SER A 25 -4.65 -4.73 18.15
C SER A 25 -5.72 -3.67 18.42
N GLU A 26 -5.72 -3.04 19.59
CA GLU A 26 -6.64 -1.94 19.94
C GLU A 26 -6.44 -0.74 19.02
N LYS A 27 -5.19 -0.34 18.78
CA LYS A 27 -4.84 0.75 17.87
C LYS A 27 -5.26 0.44 16.43
N LEU A 28 -5.07 -0.79 15.96
CA LEU A 28 -5.54 -1.19 14.63
C LEU A 28 -7.08 -1.16 14.51
N ASN A 29 -7.80 -1.56 15.56
CA ASN A 29 -9.26 -1.47 15.61
C ASN A 29 -9.74 0.00 15.58
N GLU A 30 -9.06 0.89 16.30
CA GLU A 30 -9.32 2.33 16.28
C GLU A 30 -9.15 2.89 14.86
N ILE A 31 -7.99 2.67 14.24
CA ILE A 31 -7.70 3.14 12.87
C ILE A 31 -8.73 2.60 11.89
N LYS A 32 -9.05 1.31 11.97
CA LYS A 32 -10.06 0.68 11.12
C LYS A 32 -11.42 1.35 11.25
N SER A 33 -11.83 1.70 12.48
CA SER A 33 -13.09 2.39 12.75
C SER A 33 -13.10 3.81 12.17
N GLN A 34 -11.99 4.53 12.30
CA GLN A 34 -11.83 5.89 11.78
C GLN A 34 -11.84 5.93 10.24
N VAL A 35 -11.17 4.96 9.60
CA VAL A 35 -11.18 4.79 8.13
C VAL A 35 -12.60 4.47 7.64
N LEU A 36 -13.33 3.60 8.34
CA LEU A 36 -14.74 3.29 8.02
C LEU A 36 -15.66 4.50 8.19
N ALA A 37 -15.39 5.34 9.19
CA ALA A 37 -16.09 6.61 9.41
C ALA A 37 -15.73 7.69 8.38
N LYS A 38 -14.78 7.42 7.46
CA LYS A 38 -14.27 8.39 6.47
C LYS A 38 -13.72 9.66 7.11
N ASN A 39 -13.07 9.52 8.27
CA ASN A 39 -12.42 10.65 8.91
C ASN A 39 -11.28 11.17 8.01
N PRO A 40 -11.29 12.45 7.59
CA PRO A 40 -10.24 13.01 6.73
C PRO A 40 -8.85 12.99 7.38
N GLU A 41 -8.77 12.91 8.71
CA GLU A 41 -7.49 12.75 9.40
C GLU A 41 -6.82 11.42 9.06
N TYR A 42 -7.60 10.40 8.70
CA TYR A 42 -7.16 9.05 8.36
C TYR A 42 -7.20 8.79 6.85
N ASP A 43 -7.07 9.83 6.02
CA ASP A 43 -6.97 9.70 4.56
C ASP A 43 -5.62 9.13 4.12
N PHE A 44 -5.39 7.86 4.47
CA PHE A 44 -4.24 7.05 4.12
C PHE A 44 -4.72 5.69 3.62
N CYS A 45 -3.91 5.05 2.79
CA CYS A 45 -4.13 3.65 2.44
C CYS A 45 -3.44 2.76 3.48
N PHE A 46 -4.23 2.20 4.39
CA PHE A 46 -3.76 1.24 5.37
C PHE A 46 -3.89 -0.18 4.83
N LEU A 47 -2.76 -0.87 4.71
CA LEU A 47 -2.62 -2.16 4.06
C LEU A 47 -2.13 -3.23 5.03
N SER A 48 -2.80 -4.38 5.04
CA SER A 48 -2.28 -5.58 5.70
C SER A 48 -1.19 -6.22 4.84
N PRO A 49 0.03 -6.40 5.39
CA PRO A 49 1.13 -7.06 4.67
C PRO A 49 0.95 -8.57 4.52
N ALA A 50 -0.14 -9.16 5.04
CA ALA A 50 -0.38 -10.61 5.03
C ALA A 50 -0.30 -11.27 3.65
N CYS A 51 -0.57 -10.53 2.57
CA CYS A 51 -0.48 -11.02 1.19
C CYS A 51 0.42 -10.13 0.31
N ILE A 52 1.33 -9.37 0.93
CA ILE A 52 2.30 -8.53 0.24
C ILE A 52 3.67 -9.16 0.46
N VAL A 53 4.22 -9.81 -0.57
CA VAL A 53 5.44 -10.62 -0.47
C VAL A 53 6.70 -9.88 -0.90
N SER A 54 6.56 -8.73 -1.58
CA SER A 54 7.68 -7.92 -2.07
C SER A 54 7.29 -6.46 -2.20
N GLN A 55 8.30 -5.58 -2.21
CA GLN A 55 8.13 -4.17 -2.54
C GLN A 55 7.69 -3.97 -4.00
N ASP A 56 8.13 -4.82 -4.92
CA ASP A 56 7.75 -4.74 -6.33
C ASP A 56 6.25 -4.99 -6.54
N GLN A 57 5.66 -5.94 -5.79
CA GLN A 57 4.21 -6.15 -5.79
C GLN A 57 3.47 -4.88 -5.37
N LEU A 58 3.93 -4.23 -4.29
CA LEU A 58 3.34 -2.98 -3.80
C LEU A 58 3.51 -1.85 -4.81
N ARG A 59 4.74 -1.63 -5.32
CA ARG A 59 5.06 -0.60 -6.31
C ARG A 59 4.26 -0.76 -7.60
N SER A 60 4.08 -1.99 -8.09
CA SER A 60 3.25 -2.27 -9.26
C SER A 60 1.81 -1.83 -9.06
N SER A 61 1.24 -2.13 -7.89
CA SER A 61 -0.10 -1.69 -7.53
C SER A 61 -0.22 -0.17 -7.42
N LEU A 62 0.75 0.48 -6.78
CA LEU A 62 0.81 1.94 -6.66
C LEU A 62 0.92 2.62 -8.03
N TYR A 63 1.76 2.10 -8.91
CA TYR A 63 1.90 2.59 -10.28
C TYR A 63 0.56 2.51 -11.02
N LYS A 64 -0.13 1.36 -10.93
CA LYS A 64 -1.45 1.17 -11.56
C LYS A 64 -2.50 2.13 -11.01
N ALA A 65 -2.50 2.37 -9.70
CA ALA A 65 -3.43 3.32 -9.08
C ALA A 65 -3.19 4.76 -9.55
N VAL A 66 -1.93 5.21 -9.58
CA VAL A 66 -1.57 6.53 -10.10
C VAL A 66 -1.92 6.64 -11.58
N GLN A 67 -1.60 5.62 -12.38
CA GLN A 67 -1.96 5.58 -13.79
C GLN A 67 -3.48 5.72 -14.01
N ASN A 68 -4.29 4.98 -13.24
CA ASN A 68 -5.75 5.04 -13.34
C ASN A 68 -6.30 6.40 -12.87
N MET A 69 -5.73 6.98 -11.83
CA MET A 69 -6.08 8.32 -11.35
C MET A 69 -5.81 9.38 -12.42
N VAL A 70 -4.61 9.39 -12.99
CA VAL A 70 -4.22 10.35 -14.04
C VAL A 70 -5.06 10.18 -15.31
N ARG A 71 -5.45 8.95 -15.65
CA ARG A 71 -6.31 8.64 -16.81
C ARG A 71 -7.81 8.87 -16.56
N GLY A 72 -8.22 9.10 -15.32
CA GLY A 72 -9.64 9.17 -14.96
C GLY A 72 -10.38 7.82 -15.10
N THR A 73 -9.66 6.70 -15.07
CA THR A 73 -10.20 5.34 -15.23
C THR A 73 -10.21 4.56 -13.92
N MET A 74 -10.18 5.25 -12.78
CA MET A 74 -10.30 4.61 -11.47
C MET A 74 -11.65 3.90 -11.34
N ARG A 75 -11.63 2.76 -10.68
CA ARG A 75 -12.84 2.00 -10.36
C ARG A 75 -13.30 2.26 -8.94
N ALA A 76 -12.37 2.59 -8.06
CA ALA A 76 -12.65 3.03 -6.73
C ALA A 76 -12.90 4.53 -6.64
N ASN A 77 -13.54 4.95 -5.55
CA ASN A 77 -13.85 6.37 -5.29
C ASN A 77 -12.61 7.19 -4.91
N THR A 78 -11.53 6.55 -4.44
CA THR A 78 -10.30 7.23 -4.00
C THR A 78 -9.08 6.51 -4.53
N VAL A 79 -7.98 7.25 -4.76
CA VAL A 79 -6.70 6.67 -5.19
C VAL A 79 -6.13 5.69 -4.16
N ASN A 80 -6.35 5.93 -2.87
CA ASN A 80 -5.97 5.03 -1.78
C ASN A 80 -6.65 3.66 -1.94
N THR A 81 -7.95 3.67 -2.24
CA THR A 81 -8.71 2.45 -2.47
C THR A 81 -8.32 1.79 -3.79
N GLU A 82 -8.00 2.58 -4.82
CA GLU A 82 -7.52 2.08 -6.10
C GLU A 82 -6.17 1.35 -5.94
N ALA A 83 -5.26 1.86 -5.10
CA ALA A 83 -4.00 1.20 -4.73
C ALA A 83 -4.22 -0.09 -3.93
N LEU A 84 -5.15 -0.10 -2.99
CA LEU A 84 -5.53 -1.34 -2.32
C LEU A 84 -6.09 -2.35 -3.33
N PHE A 85 -6.98 -1.88 -4.23
CA PHE A 85 -7.56 -2.73 -5.25
C PHE A 85 -6.49 -3.25 -6.20
N GLY A 86 -5.50 -2.45 -6.58
CA GLY A 86 -4.41 -2.82 -7.47
C GLY A 86 -3.60 -4.04 -7.01
N LEU A 87 -3.61 -4.39 -5.72
CA LEU A 87 -2.94 -5.58 -5.18
C LEU A 87 -3.72 -6.87 -5.42
N SER A 88 -5.04 -6.78 -5.60
CA SER A 88 -5.92 -7.94 -5.67
C SER A 88 -5.92 -8.57 -7.05
N PRO A 89 -5.76 -9.91 -7.17
CA PRO A 89 -5.98 -10.63 -8.43
C PRO A 89 -7.47 -10.83 -8.73
N VAL A 90 -8.35 -10.54 -7.77
CA VAL A 90 -9.80 -10.75 -7.89
C VAL A 90 -10.50 -9.45 -8.27
N ASN A 91 -11.41 -9.55 -9.23
CA ASN A 91 -12.23 -8.43 -9.74
C ASN A 91 -13.39 -8.04 -8.80
N ASN A 92 -13.13 -7.94 -7.50
CA ASN A 92 -14.12 -7.57 -6.50
C ASN A 92 -13.48 -6.65 -5.45
N LEU A 93 -13.97 -5.41 -5.38
CA LEU A 93 -13.41 -4.38 -4.50
C LEU A 93 -13.58 -4.74 -3.02
N ASN A 94 -14.73 -5.29 -2.63
CA ASN A 94 -15.01 -5.69 -1.25
C ASN A 94 -14.10 -6.83 -0.80
N GLU A 95 -13.84 -7.80 -1.68
CA GLU A 95 -12.88 -8.86 -1.39
C GLU A 95 -11.45 -8.33 -1.31
N ALA A 96 -11.06 -7.38 -2.17
CA ALA A 96 -9.76 -6.73 -2.06
C ALA A 96 -9.60 -6.04 -0.69
N PHE A 97 -10.60 -5.27 -0.25
CA PHE A 97 -10.62 -4.63 1.08
C PHE A 97 -10.48 -5.63 2.23
N LYS A 98 -11.19 -6.75 2.18
CA LYS A 98 -11.04 -7.80 3.22
C LYS A 98 -9.66 -8.44 3.22
N ARG A 99 -9.03 -8.55 2.04
CA ARG A 99 -7.76 -9.27 1.89
C ARG A 99 -6.55 -8.41 2.22
N PHE A 100 -6.56 -7.15 1.76
CA PHE A 100 -5.43 -6.23 1.82
C PHE A 100 -5.68 -5.03 2.73
N GLY A 101 -6.90 -4.79 3.22
CA GLY A 101 -7.16 -3.75 4.22
C GLY A 101 -6.67 -4.14 5.61
N ILE A 102 -6.95 -3.28 6.60
CA ILE A 102 -6.48 -3.46 7.99
C ILE A 102 -6.94 -4.80 8.57
N ASP A 103 -5.97 -5.59 9.02
CA ASP A 103 -6.16 -6.84 9.74
C ASP A 103 -5.80 -6.64 11.21
N THR A 104 -6.80 -6.61 12.07
CA THR A 104 -6.64 -6.26 13.50
C THR A 104 -6.11 -7.42 14.34
N SER A 105 -6.00 -8.61 13.74
CA SER A 105 -5.33 -9.77 14.34
C SER A 105 -3.80 -9.72 14.22
N ARG A 106 -3.28 -8.83 13.39
CA ARG A 106 -1.85 -8.65 13.15
C ARG A 106 -1.28 -7.52 14.01
N SER A 107 0.04 -7.41 14.04
CA SER A 107 0.77 -6.33 14.72
C SER A 107 1.62 -5.52 13.73
N ASP A 108 1.45 -5.72 12.44
CA ASP A 108 2.18 -5.03 11.39
C ASP A 108 1.25 -4.44 10.33
N LEU A 109 1.68 -3.32 9.77
CA LEU A 109 0.84 -2.49 8.90
C LEU A 109 1.72 -1.75 7.90
N VAL A 110 1.31 -1.74 6.64
CA VAL A 110 1.87 -0.85 5.61
C VAL A 110 0.94 0.34 5.45
N VAL A 111 1.49 1.55 5.48
CA VAL A 111 0.73 2.79 5.29
C VAL A 111 1.24 3.48 4.06
N VAL A 112 0.33 3.89 3.17
CA VAL A 112 0.67 4.63 1.96
C VAL A 112 -0.09 5.95 1.91
N LYS A 113 0.62 7.02 1.57
CA LYS A 113 0.03 8.31 1.17
C LYS A 113 0.44 8.67 -0.24
N ILE A 114 -0.53 8.99 -1.08
CA ILE A 114 -0.29 9.50 -2.44
C ILE A 114 -0.52 11.01 -2.40
N LEU A 115 0.50 11.78 -2.74
CA LEU A 115 0.51 13.24 -2.78
C LEU A 115 0.59 13.68 -4.24
N THR A 116 -0.44 14.39 -4.70
CA THR A 116 -0.48 14.98 -6.04
C THR A 116 -0.13 16.46 -5.95
N LYS A 117 0.85 16.91 -6.72
CA LYS A 117 1.13 18.33 -6.88
C LYS A 117 0.02 18.95 -7.75
N GLU A 118 -0.60 20.03 -7.28
CA GLU A 118 -1.41 20.87 -8.17
C GLU A 118 -0.48 21.61 -9.14
N LYS A 119 -0.90 21.78 -10.40
CA LYS A 119 -0.09 22.28 -11.52
C LYS A 119 0.41 23.74 -11.41
N ASN A 120 0.18 24.45 -10.30
CA ASN A 120 0.31 25.91 -10.26
C ASN A 120 1.53 26.47 -9.52
N THR A 121 2.48 25.65 -9.05
CA THR A 121 3.64 26.19 -8.32
C THR A 121 4.94 25.58 -8.85
N GLU A 122 5.52 26.25 -9.86
CA GLU A 122 6.77 25.82 -10.52
C GLU A 122 8.04 26.16 -9.70
N ALA A 123 7.92 26.75 -8.51
CA ALA A 123 9.00 27.52 -7.90
C ALA A 123 9.44 27.10 -6.48
N THR A 124 9.47 25.82 -6.08
CA THR A 124 10.30 25.30 -4.94
C THR A 124 10.30 23.76 -4.85
N GLN A 125 10.78 23.07 -5.88
CA GLN A 125 10.42 21.66 -6.15
C GLN A 125 10.98 20.60 -5.16
N GLN A 126 12.00 20.92 -4.37
CA GLN A 126 12.66 19.96 -3.44
C GLN A 126 12.34 20.23 -1.97
N GLU A 127 12.40 21.49 -1.53
CA GLU A 127 12.10 21.89 -0.14
C GLU A 127 10.63 21.61 0.23
N ASP A 128 9.69 21.93 -0.66
CA ASP A 128 8.26 21.66 -0.47
C ASP A 128 7.96 20.17 -0.26
N ASN A 129 8.68 19.30 -0.98
CA ASN A 129 8.49 17.86 -0.86
C ASN A 129 8.98 17.35 0.50
N GLU A 130 10.16 17.79 0.95
CA GLU A 130 10.70 17.35 2.23
C GLU A 130 9.86 17.81 3.42
N GLU A 131 9.31 19.02 3.38
CA GLU A 131 8.40 19.51 4.42
C GLU A 131 7.08 18.75 4.45
N MET A 132 6.46 18.50 3.29
CA MET A 132 5.25 17.69 3.22
C MET A 132 5.47 16.26 3.73
N ILE A 133 6.64 15.67 3.42
CA ILE A 133 7.01 14.34 3.92
C ILE A 133 7.12 14.35 5.44
N LYS A 134 7.84 15.33 6.01
CA LYS A 134 7.98 15.47 7.46
C LYS A 134 6.63 15.61 8.15
N GLN A 135 5.74 16.45 7.61
CA GLN A 135 4.38 16.63 8.17
C GLN A 135 3.57 15.33 8.15
N VAL A 136 3.67 14.54 7.06
CA VAL A 136 3.00 13.23 6.98
C VAL A 136 3.59 12.25 8.00
N ASP A 137 4.91 12.19 8.14
CA ASP A 137 5.57 11.30 9.08
C ASP A 137 5.26 11.66 10.54
N GLU A 138 5.27 12.95 10.90
CA GLU A 138 4.86 13.44 12.22
C GLU A 138 3.41 13.07 12.52
N LYS A 139 2.51 13.26 11.55
CA LYS A 139 1.11 12.87 11.69
C LYS A 139 0.97 11.35 11.88
N LEU A 140 1.67 10.54 11.09
CA LEU A 140 1.63 9.08 11.25
C LEU A 140 2.19 8.64 12.60
N GLN A 141 3.26 9.29 13.09
CA GLN A 141 3.81 9.03 14.42
C GLN A 141 2.81 9.36 15.53
N GLN A 142 2.07 10.48 15.42
CA GLN A 142 1.00 10.83 16.36
C GLN A 142 -0.17 9.83 16.33
N LEU A 143 -0.55 9.36 15.14
CA LEU A 143 -1.65 8.41 14.97
C LEU A 143 -1.31 7.01 15.49
N LEU A 144 -0.14 6.49 15.11
CA LEU A 144 0.27 5.10 15.36
C LEU A 144 1.07 4.92 16.64
N GLY A 145 1.59 5.99 17.25
CA GLY A 145 2.40 5.94 18.47
C GLY A 145 3.69 5.13 18.35
N SER A 146 4.10 4.79 17.13
CA SER A 146 5.27 3.95 16.82
C SER A 146 6.08 4.55 15.68
N SER A 147 7.35 4.19 15.62
CA SER A 147 8.24 4.63 14.54
C SER A 147 8.23 3.62 13.39
N PRO A 148 8.33 4.09 12.12
CA PRO A 148 8.35 3.20 10.98
C PRO A 148 9.65 2.41 10.92
N VAL A 149 9.53 1.11 10.68
CA VAL A 149 10.64 0.19 10.44
C VAL A 149 11.02 0.23 8.96
N GLU A 150 12.28 -0.05 8.64
CA GLU A 150 12.70 -0.23 7.24
C GLU A 150 11.94 -1.41 6.59
N MET A 151 11.30 -1.12 5.45
CA MET A 151 10.61 -2.09 4.63
C MET A 151 11.58 -2.75 3.65
N THR A 152 11.84 -4.04 3.87
CA THR A 152 12.67 -4.86 2.97
C THR A 152 11.88 -6.08 2.50
N ASP A 153 12.27 -6.66 1.37
CA ASP A 153 11.59 -7.82 0.81
C ASP A 153 11.68 -9.03 1.74
N GLU A 154 12.81 -9.20 2.46
CA GLU A 154 12.98 -10.28 3.42
C GLU A 154 11.97 -10.18 4.58
N LYS A 155 11.72 -8.97 5.10
CA LYS A 155 10.76 -8.75 6.19
C LYS A 155 9.32 -8.93 5.72
N LEU A 156 8.99 -8.41 4.54
CA LEU A 156 7.65 -8.58 3.95
C LEU A 156 7.37 -10.06 3.69
N PHE A 157 8.33 -10.77 3.09
CA PHE A 157 8.20 -12.19 2.81
C PHE A 157 8.09 -13.04 4.09
N ALA A 158 8.92 -12.76 5.10
CA ALA A 158 8.87 -13.47 6.37
C ALA A 158 7.57 -13.22 7.15
N GLY A 159 6.98 -12.03 7.04
CA GLY A 159 5.71 -11.68 7.68
C GLY A 159 4.46 -12.11 6.90
N ALA A 160 4.61 -12.49 5.63
CA ALA A 160 3.48 -12.85 4.77
C ALA A 160 2.87 -14.22 5.15
N ASP A 161 1.55 -14.31 5.07
CA ASP A 161 0.84 -15.59 5.18
C ASP A 161 0.86 -16.27 3.82
N LEU A 162 1.88 -17.09 3.59
CA LEU A 162 2.09 -17.79 2.32
C LEU A 162 0.94 -18.76 1.98
N ALA A 163 0.24 -19.31 2.98
CA ALA A 163 -0.91 -20.17 2.72
C ALA A 163 -2.10 -19.35 2.16
N ARG A 164 -2.41 -18.23 2.81
CA ARG A 164 -3.44 -17.29 2.35
C ARG A 164 -3.08 -16.66 1.01
N PHE A 165 -1.82 -16.29 0.81
CA PHE A 165 -1.30 -15.74 -0.43
C PHE A 165 -1.45 -16.73 -1.59
N ARG A 166 -0.94 -17.97 -1.46
CA ARG A 166 -1.05 -19.00 -2.50
C ARG A 166 -2.51 -19.28 -2.86
N LYS A 167 -3.38 -19.35 -1.86
CA LYS A 167 -4.82 -19.52 -2.08
C LYS A 167 -5.45 -18.36 -2.86
N LEU A 168 -5.07 -17.13 -2.54
CA LEU A 168 -5.59 -15.93 -3.21
C LEU A 168 -5.13 -15.83 -4.67
N PHE A 169 -3.85 -16.11 -4.93
CA PHE A 169 -3.23 -16.04 -6.25
C PHE A 169 -3.32 -17.36 -7.04
N LYS A 170 -4.00 -18.38 -6.49
CA LYS A 170 -4.20 -19.70 -7.10
C LYS A 170 -2.89 -20.39 -7.51
N LEU A 171 -1.86 -20.28 -6.66
CA LEU A 171 -0.55 -20.86 -6.90
C LEU A 171 -0.47 -22.28 -6.33
N ALA A 172 0.14 -23.19 -7.09
CA ALA A 172 0.44 -24.53 -6.63
C ALA A 172 1.59 -24.51 -5.60
N ASP A 173 1.60 -25.49 -4.71
CA ASP A 173 2.76 -25.70 -3.85
C ASP A 173 3.84 -26.45 -4.63
N SER A 174 4.91 -25.74 -5.00
CA SER A 174 6.00 -26.25 -5.82
C SER A 174 7.34 -25.88 -5.19
N PRO A 175 8.36 -26.77 -5.25
CA PRO A 175 9.72 -26.44 -4.81
C PRO A 175 10.38 -25.35 -5.67
N GLU A 176 9.83 -25.03 -6.84
CA GLU A 176 10.29 -23.91 -7.69
C GLU A 176 9.83 -22.54 -7.17
N ASN A 177 8.96 -22.51 -6.16
CA ASN A 177 8.44 -21.27 -5.62
C ASN A 177 9.50 -20.54 -4.78
N THR A 178 10.22 -19.61 -5.40
CA THR A 178 11.11 -18.65 -4.74
C THR A 178 10.38 -17.33 -4.42
N PRO A 179 10.91 -16.48 -3.52
CA PRO A 179 10.35 -15.14 -3.28
C PRO A 179 10.12 -14.32 -4.55
N GLU A 180 11.05 -14.43 -5.51
CA GLU A 180 10.97 -13.75 -6.81
C GLU A 180 9.80 -14.30 -7.65
N THR A 181 9.63 -15.62 -7.72
CA THR A 181 8.50 -16.22 -8.46
C THR A 181 7.16 -15.84 -7.83
N TYR A 182 7.06 -15.75 -6.50
CA TYR A 182 5.85 -15.29 -5.82
C TYR A 182 5.56 -13.81 -6.12
N SER A 183 6.58 -12.96 -6.10
CA SER A 183 6.48 -11.55 -6.50
C SER A 183 5.95 -11.41 -7.92
N GLN A 184 6.55 -12.12 -8.89
CA GLN A 184 6.14 -12.11 -10.29
C GLN A 184 4.71 -12.63 -10.47
N ALA A 185 4.35 -13.72 -9.79
CA ALA A 185 3.02 -14.29 -9.85
C ALA A 185 1.95 -13.35 -9.28
N ALA A 186 2.26 -12.65 -8.18
CA ALA A 186 1.36 -11.63 -7.62
C ALA A 186 1.14 -10.47 -8.58
N ILE A 187 2.22 -9.94 -9.15
CA ILE A 187 2.16 -8.85 -10.13
C ILE A 187 1.36 -9.28 -11.36
N ALA A 188 1.64 -10.45 -11.91
CA ALA A 188 0.91 -11.00 -13.05
C ALA A 188 -0.58 -11.18 -12.73
N GLY A 189 -0.92 -11.80 -11.60
CA GLY A 189 -2.31 -12.01 -11.19
C GLY A 189 -3.09 -10.71 -11.03
N ALA A 190 -2.45 -9.66 -10.49
CA ALA A 190 -3.04 -8.34 -10.31
C ALA A 190 -3.18 -7.55 -11.63
N LEU A 191 -2.20 -7.68 -12.54
CA LEU A 191 -2.21 -7.02 -13.84
C LEU A 191 -3.25 -7.64 -14.78
N LEU A 192 -3.32 -8.98 -14.84
CA LEU A 192 -4.20 -9.74 -15.72
C LEU A 192 -5.63 -9.88 -15.18
N ARG A 193 -5.94 -9.28 -14.03
CA ARG A 193 -7.26 -9.34 -13.40
C ARG A 193 -8.37 -8.88 -14.35
N GLY A 194 -9.36 -9.75 -14.53
CA GLY A 194 -10.59 -9.44 -15.28
C GLY A 194 -10.46 -9.61 -16.78
N MET A 195 -9.32 -10.12 -17.26
CA MET A 195 -9.21 -10.72 -18.59
C MET A 195 -9.73 -12.16 -18.59
#